data_AF-A0A5J4V0K1-F1
#
_entry.id   AF-A0A5J4V0K1-F1
#
_cell.length_a   1.000
_cell.length_b   1.000
_cell.length_c   1.000
_cell.angle_alpha   90.00
_cell.angle_beta   90.00
_cell.angle_gamma   90.00
#
_symmetry.space_group_name_H-M   'P 1'
#
loop_
_entity.id
_entity.type
_entity.pdbx_description
1 polymer ?
#
loop_
_entity_poly.entity_id
_entity_poly.type
_entity_poly.pdbx_seq_one_letter_code
_entity_poly.pdbx_strand_id
1 'polypeptide(L)'
;MPSLFDKEAIISLADPDHDVTKIQNSFITLEFTMNLLLDNKFDQFSEAYKEEKNINIFVHSFYENVRKDDILCCGRYLSVKTISEAPAPQSVVPYDKLVNFTVSIPLDDLLIFSVFSEYPNSLFGDIKIKFKINPQAFIYCQVDPIISMARYVTICKDELMSSGQSNLKDIDLFFRNWSLTFQYTNMFTQIGCAADLIIGVGAEELTPQGLKKFVYDVKSVTISVRNYIITAVLANISGYKASEGCHNHVLKFYSGRSFVVPAQRIESWAFPSCAALTGLRTSQNILFSLVIDMCLIFSKDPRFTTCFVNPCYQNMQITILSRNFSDFPMNTFNEQFFTTQLQANNINNIVVATDEYEDSL
;
A
#
# COMPACT_ATOMS: atom_id res chain seq x y z
N MET A 1 -26.63 11.88 -11.21
CA MET A 1 -25.90 10.59 -11.20
C MET A 1 -24.51 10.85 -10.68
N PRO A 2 -23.97 10.06 -9.72
CA PRO A 2 -22.57 10.20 -9.35
C PRO A 2 -21.69 9.94 -10.58
N SER A 3 -20.61 10.70 -10.72
CA SER A 3 -19.67 10.57 -11.84
C SER A 3 -19.15 9.13 -11.91
N LEU A 4 -19.04 8.58 -13.12
CA LEU A 4 -18.47 7.25 -13.35
C LEU A 4 -16.96 7.22 -13.04
N PHE A 5 -16.30 8.37 -13.13
CA PHE A 5 -14.85 8.54 -12.94
C PHE A 5 -14.56 9.73 -12.03
N ASP A 6 -13.51 9.64 -11.21
CA ASP A 6 -13.15 10.71 -10.29
C ASP A 6 -12.27 11.76 -10.97
N LYS A 7 -11.38 11.31 -11.86
CA LYS A 7 -10.49 12.16 -12.65
C LYS A 7 -10.24 11.58 -14.03
N GLU A 8 -9.74 12.45 -14.88
CA GLU A 8 -9.23 12.15 -16.20
C GLU A 8 -7.81 12.70 -16.30
N ALA A 9 -6.92 11.91 -16.91
CA ALA A 9 -5.59 12.30 -17.30
C ALA A 9 -5.45 12.15 -18.81
N ILE A 10 -4.86 13.15 -19.46
CA ILE A 10 -4.48 13.05 -20.87
C ILE A 10 -2.96 12.95 -20.91
N ILE A 11 -2.49 11.86 -21.49
CA ILE A 11 -1.11 11.53 -21.72
C ILE A 11 -0.84 11.83 -23.19
N SER A 12 -0.21 12.98 -23.45
CA SER A 12 0.19 13.36 -24.81
C SER A 12 1.40 12.54 -25.21
N LEU A 13 1.22 11.64 -26.18
CA LEU A 13 2.30 10.83 -26.74
C LEU A 13 2.96 11.46 -27.97
N ALA A 14 2.45 12.61 -28.42
CA ALA A 14 2.92 13.33 -29.59
C ALA A 14 4.13 14.27 -29.32
N ASP A 15 4.92 14.01 -28.28
CA ASP A 15 6.13 14.80 -28.01
C ASP A 15 7.24 14.46 -29.02
N PRO A 16 7.67 15.40 -29.89
CA PRO A 16 8.67 15.15 -30.93
C PRO A 16 10.09 14.84 -30.39
N ASP A 17 10.32 14.96 -29.09
CA ASP A 17 11.60 14.60 -28.48
C ASP A 17 11.65 13.16 -27.93
N HIS A 18 10.52 12.45 -27.80
CA HIS A 18 10.43 11.12 -27.18
C HIS A 18 9.46 10.16 -27.93
N ASP A 19 9.96 9.45 -28.95
CA ASP A 19 9.13 8.71 -29.93
C ASP A 19 8.91 7.21 -29.63
N VAL A 20 9.81 6.58 -28.89
CA VAL A 20 9.66 5.19 -28.44
C VAL A 20 9.49 5.24 -26.94
N THR A 21 8.28 4.94 -26.43
CA THR A 21 8.05 4.85 -24.99
C THR A 21 8.98 3.82 -24.39
N LYS A 22 9.78 4.26 -23.43
CA LYS A 22 10.12 3.39 -22.33
C LYS A 22 9.01 3.60 -21.30
N ILE A 23 7.93 2.82 -21.41
CA ILE A 23 6.93 2.80 -20.33
C ILE A 23 7.61 2.42 -19.01
N GLN A 24 8.65 1.59 -19.06
CA GLN A 24 9.58 1.47 -17.95
C GLN A 24 10.18 2.85 -17.64
N ASN A 25 9.99 3.32 -16.41
CA ASN A 25 10.35 4.67 -15.93
C ASN A 25 9.39 5.79 -16.37
N SER A 26 8.18 5.46 -16.82
CA SER A 26 7.08 6.43 -16.96
C SER A 26 6.14 6.31 -15.76
N PHE A 27 5.61 7.43 -15.26
CA PHE A 27 4.82 7.46 -14.02
C PHE A 27 3.58 8.32 -14.19
N ILE A 28 2.48 7.90 -13.57
CA ILE A 28 1.35 8.77 -13.27
C ILE A 28 1.36 9.13 -11.78
N THR A 29 1.50 10.41 -11.49
CA THR A 29 1.51 10.95 -10.15
C THR A 29 0.14 11.55 -9.81
N LEU A 30 -0.42 11.12 -8.69
CA LEU A 30 -1.70 11.55 -8.17
C LEU A 30 -1.47 12.28 -6.83
N GLU A 31 -1.98 13.50 -6.73
CA GLU A 31 -2.01 14.22 -5.45
C GLU A 31 -3.37 14.04 -4.79
N PHE A 32 -3.37 13.46 -3.59
CA PHE A 32 -4.56 13.21 -2.80
C PHE A 32 -4.70 14.20 -1.66
N THR A 33 -5.94 14.61 -1.41
CA THR A 33 -6.40 15.28 -0.20
C THR A 33 -7.55 14.46 0.36
N MET A 34 -7.38 13.86 1.53
CA MET A 34 -8.33 12.92 2.15
C MET A 34 -8.77 13.42 3.52
N ASN A 35 -10.06 13.29 3.82
CA ASN A 35 -10.55 13.48 5.18
C ASN A 35 -10.77 12.12 5.84
N LEU A 36 -9.89 11.82 6.79
CA LEU A 36 -9.94 10.62 7.61
C LEU A 36 -10.83 10.85 8.82
N LEU A 37 -11.61 9.85 9.17
CA LEU A 37 -12.51 9.85 10.30
C LEU A 37 -12.08 8.73 11.26
N LEU A 38 -11.72 9.10 12.48
CA LEU A 38 -11.30 8.18 13.54
C LEU A 38 -12.41 8.09 14.60
N ASP A 39 -12.83 6.87 14.93
CA ASP A 39 -13.91 6.61 15.89
C ASP A 39 -13.51 6.92 17.35
N ASN A 40 -12.21 6.92 17.65
CA ASN A 40 -11.65 7.19 18.96
C ASN A 40 -10.61 8.31 18.93
N LYS A 41 -10.55 9.08 20.03
CA LYS A 41 -9.50 10.07 20.27
C LYS A 41 -8.24 9.42 20.85
N PHE A 42 -7.11 9.94 20.42
CA PHE A 42 -5.79 9.62 20.97
C PHE A 42 -5.53 10.59 22.12
N ASP A 43 -5.30 10.06 23.33
CA ASP A 43 -5.03 10.87 24.52
C ASP A 43 -3.50 11.04 24.70
N GLN A 44 -3.04 12.29 24.79
CA GLN A 44 -1.70 12.72 25.18
C GLN A 44 -0.49 12.01 24.55
N PHE A 45 0.15 12.69 23.58
CA PHE A 45 1.59 12.60 23.35
C PHE A 45 2.07 13.88 22.65
N SER A 46 3.19 14.45 23.08
CA SER A 46 3.87 15.54 22.38
C SER A 46 5.29 15.12 22.07
N GLU A 47 5.70 15.26 20.80
CA GLU A 47 6.95 15.92 20.43
C GLU A 47 7.04 16.13 18.92
N ALA A 48 7.90 17.07 18.50
CA ALA A 48 7.83 17.77 17.23
C ALA A 48 8.59 17.04 16.11
N TYR A 49 7.86 16.50 15.12
CA TYR A 49 8.46 16.11 13.85
C TYR A 49 8.24 17.21 12.82
N LYS A 50 9.31 17.69 12.19
CA LYS A 50 9.21 18.57 11.01
C LYS A 50 8.82 17.70 9.81
N GLU A 51 7.70 18.03 9.19
CA GLU A 51 7.21 17.33 8.02
C GLU A 51 8.20 17.44 6.86
N GLU A 52 8.87 16.34 6.50
CA GLU A 52 9.47 16.24 5.17
C GLU A 52 8.37 15.91 4.14
N LYS A 53 8.37 16.65 3.04
CA LYS A 53 7.54 16.33 1.87
C LYS A 53 8.20 15.15 1.16
N ASN A 54 7.86 13.93 1.57
CA ASN A 54 8.32 12.74 0.88
C ASN A 54 7.63 12.65 -0.49
N ILE A 55 8.44 12.68 -1.54
CA ILE A 55 8.03 12.42 -2.92
C ILE A 55 8.26 10.93 -3.13
N ASN A 56 7.17 10.16 -3.16
CA ASN A 56 7.25 8.71 -3.24
C ASN A 56 7.13 8.27 -4.72
N ILE A 57 7.96 7.29 -5.11
CA ILE A 57 8.14 6.89 -6.50
C ILE A 57 7.31 5.63 -6.85
N PHE A 58 6.77 4.91 -5.85
CA PHE A 58 6.08 3.64 -6.05
C PHE A 58 4.74 3.57 -5.31
N VAL A 59 3.91 2.58 -5.65
CA VAL A 59 2.57 2.34 -5.07
C VAL A 59 2.57 1.21 -4.05
N HIS A 60 3.45 0.24 -4.24
CA HIS A 60 3.64 -0.87 -3.33
C HIS A 60 4.61 -0.45 -2.23
N SER A 61 4.29 -0.78 -0.98
CA SER A 61 5.17 -0.55 0.16
C SER A 61 5.15 -1.78 1.04
N PHE A 62 6.31 -2.41 1.16
CA PHE A 62 6.53 -3.52 2.09
C PHE A 62 6.46 -3.01 3.52
N TYR A 63 5.94 -3.83 4.44
CA TYR A 63 5.81 -3.41 5.83
C TYR A 63 7.19 -3.08 6.41
N GLU A 64 8.21 -3.85 6.05
CA GLU A 64 9.58 -3.57 6.46
C GLU A 64 10.08 -2.19 6.04
N ASN A 65 9.78 -1.78 4.81
CA ASN A 65 10.20 -0.47 4.30
C ASN A 65 9.47 0.64 5.08
N VAL A 66 8.18 0.46 5.35
CA VAL A 66 7.40 1.40 6.16
C VAL A 66 7.89 1.45 7.60
N ARG A 67 8.22 0.29 8.19
CA ARG A 67 8.80 0.17 9.54
C ARG A 67 10.16 0.85 9.62
N LYS A 68 10.98 0.71 8.58
CA LYS A 68 12.27 1.40 8.44
C LYS A 68 12.10 2.86 8.04
N ASP A 69 10.86 3.35 7.85
CA ASP A 69 10.53 4.71 7.42
C ASP A 69 11.40 5.12 6.22
N ASP A 70 11.38 4.24 5.21
CA ASP A 70 12.03 4.43 3.93
C ASP A 70 11.30 5.54 3.15
N ILE A 71 12.07 6.51 2.65
CA ILE A 71 11.58 7.64 1.85
C ILE A 71 10.90 7.21 0.55
N LEU A 72 11.07 5.95 0.15
CA LEU A 72 10.44 5.38 -1.04
C LEU A 72 9.02 4.84 -0.76
N CYS A 73 8.57 4.83 0.50
CA CYS A 73 7.25 4.32 0.87
C CYS A 73 6.14 5.26 0.44
N CYS A 74 5.13 4.71 -0.23
CA CYS A 74 3.96 5.46 -0.62
C CYS A 74 3.06 5.79 0.56
N GLY A 75 2.94 7.07 0.92
CA GLY A 75 1.93 7.52 1.86
C GLY A 75 2.36 8.73 2.66
N ARG A 76 1.68 8.92 3.80
CA ARG A 76 1.94 10.00 4.76
C ARG A 76 2.05 9.42 6.16
N TYR A 77 3.19 9.65 6.79
CA TYR A 77 3.34 9.43 8.21
C TYR A 77 2.46 10.43 9.00
N LEU A 78 1.65 9.93 9.92
CA LEU A 78 0.86 10.73 10.84
C LEU A 78 1.47 10.60 12.23
N SER A 79 2.07 11.69 12.71
CA SER A 79 2.63 11.70 14.06
C SER A 79 1.53 11.71 15.11
N VAL A 80 1.82 11.13 16.28
CA VAL A 80 0.87 11.14 17.41
C VAL A 80 0.46 12.56 17.78
N LYS A 81 1.39 13.53 17.70
CA LYS A 81 1.10 14.96 17.89
C LYS A 81 0.03 15.49 16.92
N THR A 82 0.15 15.12 15.64
CA THR A 82 -0.79 15.52 14.57
C THR A 82 -2.21 15.01 14.83
N ILE A 83 -2.32 13.91 15.58
CA ILE A 83 -3.57 13.26 15.97
C ILE A 83 -4.06 13.77 17.35
N SER A 84 -3.14 14.11 18.27
CA SER A 84 -3.44 14.51 19.66
C SER A 84 -3.78 15.99 19.84
N GLU A 85 -3.31 16.89 18.96
CA GLU A 85 -3.58 18.35 19.03
C GLU A 85 -5.03 18.75 18.66
N ALA A 86 -5.95 17.79 18.64
CA ALA A 86 -7.36 18.02 18.42
C ALA A 86 -8.06 18.51 19.71
N PRO A 87 -8.84 19.62 19.66
CA PRO A 87 -9.47 20.16 20.86
C PRO A 87 -10.45 19.16 21.50
N ALA A 88 -10.41 19.02 22.84
CA ALA A 88 -11.42 18.33 23.65
C ALA A 88 -12.08 19.31 24.64
N PRO A 89 -13.30 19.05 25.15
CA PRO A 89 -14.28 18.01 24.82
C PRO A 89 -15.68 18.59 24.47
N GLN A 90 -16.46 17.85 23.66
CA GLN A 90 -17.91 17.64 23.89
C GLN A 90 -18.45 16.67 22.83
N SER A 91 -19.02 15.55 23.31
CA SER A 91 -19.75 14.54 22.56
C SER A 91 -18.94 13.53 21.73
N VAL A 92 -19.56 12.37 21.56
CA VAL A 92 -19.23 11.12 20.84
C VAL A 92 -19.09 11.38 19.32
N VAL A 93 -18.37 12.42 18.93
CA VAL A 93 -18.22 12.81 17.54
C VAL A 93 -16.88 12.29 17.03
N PRO A 94 -16.88 11.47 15.98
CA PRO A 94 -15.65 10.94 15.41
C PRO A 94 -14.75 12.06 14.88
N TYR A 95 -13.44 11.88 15.03
CA TYR A 95 -12.42 12.89 14.74
C TYR A 95 -12.10 12.96 13.25
N ASP A 96 -12.33 14.13 12.64
CA ASP A 96 -11.99 14.42 11.24
C ASP A 96 -10.55 14.93 11.12
N LYS A 97 -9.75 14.33 10.24
CA LYS A 97 -8.38 14.76 9.92
C LYS A 97 -8.15 14.85 8.42
N LEU A 98 -7.74 16.04 7.98
CA LEU A 98 -7.27 16.24 6.61
C LEU A 98 -5.82 15.72 6.45
N VAL A 99 -5.61 14.86 5.46
CA VAL A 99 -4.32 14.26 5.12
C VAL A 99 -4.06 14.42 3.63
N ASN A 100 -2.87 14.93 3.30
CA ASN A 100 -2.44 15.11 1.92
C ASN A 100 -1.22 14.26 1.66
N PHE A 101 -1.21 13.56 0.52
CA PHE A 101 -0.07 12.77 0.08
C PHE A 101 -0.07 12.57 -1.42
N THR A 102 1.08 12.18 -1.93
CA THR A 102 1.31 11.97 -3.35
C THR A 102 1.62 10.49 -3.60
N VAL A 103 1.00 9.94 -4.64
CA VAL A 103 1.22 8.57 -5.10
C VAL A 103 1.77 8.63 -6.52
N SER A 104 2.91 8.00 -6.77
CA SER A 104 3.42 7.81 -8.12
C SER A 104 3.27 6.35 -8.51
N ILE A 105 2.57 6.11 -9.62
CA ILE A 105 2.29 4.78 -10.14
C ILE A 105 3.12 4.61 -11.42
N PRO A 106 4.10 3.69 -11.45
CA PRO A 106 4.74 3.30 -12.70
C PRO A 106 3.69 2.84 -13.72
N LEU A 107 3.81 3.29 -14.97
CA LEU A 107 2.83 2.91 -15.99
C LEU A 107 2.91 1.41 -16.34
N ASP A 108 4.07 0.77 -16.18
CA ASP A 108 4.23 -0.69 -16.34
C ASP A 108 3.56 -1.52 -15.24
N ASP A 109 3.37 -0.96 -14.04
CA ASP A 109 2.60 -1.61 -12.96
C ASP A 109 1.09 -1.69 -13.30
N LEU A 110 0.61 -0.84 -14.21
CA LEU A 110 -0.76 -0.90 -14.70
C LEU A 110 -0.86 -1.97 -15.78
N LEU A 111 -1.52 -3.10 -15.47
CA LEU A 111 -1.67 -4.25 -16.38
C LEU A 111 -2.18 -3.94 -17.79
N ILE A 112 -2.94 -2.86 -17.95
CA ILE A 112 -3.42 -2.41 -19.27
C ILE A 112 -2.28 -1.86 -20.15
N PHE A 113 -1.21 -1.36 -19.53
CA PHE A 113 -0.05 -0.73 -20.16
C PHE A 113 1.20 -1.63 -20.16
N SER A 114 1.14 -2.84 -19.61
CA SER A 114 2.30 -3.73 -19.50
C SER A 114 3.01 -3.98 -20.85
N VAL A 115 2.24 -4.17 -21.92
CA VAL A 115 2.78 -4.43 -23.28
C VAL A 115 2.99 -3.16 -24.09
N PHE A 116 2.55 -1.99 -23.62
CA PHE A 116 2.74 -0.75 -24.37
C PHE A 116 4.22 -0.33 -24.46
N SER A 117 5.09 -0.88 -23.60
CA SER A 117 6.54 -0.71 -23.70
C SER A 117 7.16 -1.27 -24.99
N GLU A 118 6.46 -2.19 -25.67
CA GLU A 118 6.95 -2.86 -26.88
C GLU A 118 6.59 -2.11 -28.17
N TYR A 119 5.83 -1.01 -28.07
CA TYR A 119 5.30 -0.29 -29.22
C TYR A 119 5.72 1.20 -29.24
N PRO A 120 5.96 1.78 -30.42
CA PRO A 120 6.35 3.19 -30.55
C PRO A 120 5.17 4.14 -30.34
N ASN A 121 5.42 5.26 -29.66
CA ASN A 121 4.43 6.30 -29.32
C ASN A 121 3.80 6.93 -30.55
N SER A 122 4.58 7.10 -31.62
CA SER A 122 4.11 7.73 -32.87
C SER A 122 2.94 7.01 -33.55
N LEU A 123 2.66 5.75 -33.19
CA LEU A 123 1.47 5.04 -33.64
C LEU A 123 0.22 5.35 -32.81
N PHE A 124 0.43 5.79 -31.58
CA PHE A 124 -0.63 6.16 -30.67
C PHE A 124 -0.89 7.67 -30.80
N GLY A 125 -2.16 8.06 -30.85
CA GLY A 125 -2.53 9.43 -30.52
C GLY A 125 -2.41 9.66 -29.02
N ASP A 126 -2.96 10.78 -28.55
CA ASP A 126 -3.07 11.03 -27.11
C ASP A 126 -3.81 9.90 -26.39
N ILE A 127 -3.22 9.40 -25.32
CA ILE A 127 -3.86 8.41 -24.46
C ILE A 127 -4.66 9.14 -23.40
N LYS A 128 -5.94 8.83 -23.31
CA LYS A 128 -6.84 9.38 -22.30
C LYS A 128 -7.18 8.32 -21.27
N ILE A 129 -6.74 8.53 -20.04
CA ILE A 129 -6.99 7.64 -18.90
C ILE A 129 -8.10 8.23 -18.06
N LYS A 130 -9.14 7.44 -17.80
CA LYS A 130 -10.18 7.76 -16.83
C LYS A 130 -10.16 6.70 -15.74
N PHE A 131 -10.14 7.14 -14.50
CA PHE A 131 -10.01 6.23 -13.37
C PHE A 131 -10.93 6.63 -12.22
N LYS A 132 -11.20 5.64 -11.37
CA LYS A 132 -11.98 5.79 -10.15
C LYS A 132 -11.22 5.11 -9.02
N ILE A 133 -11.02 5.81 -7.91
CA ILE A 133 -10.32 5.29 -6.74
C ILE A 133 -11.35 4.67 -5.79
N ASN A 134 -11.08 3.45 -5.35
CA ASN A 134 -11.82 2.83 -4.26
C ASN A 134 -11.21 3.32 -2.92
N PRO A 135 -11.88 4.21 -2.16
CA PRO A 135 -11.33 4.70 -0.90
C PRO A 135 -11.21 3.60 0.18
N GLN A 136 -11.91 2.48 0.02
CA GLN A 136 -11.78 1.33 0.92
C GLN A 136 -10.49 0.54 0.67
N ALA A 137 -9.80 0.76 -0.46
CA ALA A 137 -8.58 0.06 -0.81
C ALA A 137 -7.32 0.61 -0.09
N PHE A 138 -7.42 1.78 0.54
CA PHE A 138 -6.31 2.33 1.32
C PHE A 138 -6.05 1.50 2.58
N ILE A 139 -4.79 1.44 2.98
CA ILE A 139 -4.30 0.69 4.15
C ILE A 139 -3.48 1.63 5.04
N TYR A 140 -3.34 1.26 6.30
CA TYR A 140 -2.47 1.93 7.26
C TYR A 140 -1.77 0.90 8.14
N CYS A 141 -0.64 1.25 8.72
CA CYS A 141 0.03 0.43 9.73
C CYS A 141 0.62 1.31 10.82
N GLN A 142 0.93 0.69 11.95
CA GLN A 142 1.65 1.33 13.03
C GLN A 142 3.16 1.11 12.86
N VAL A 143 3.94 2.18 12.97
CA VAL A 143 5.42 2.10 12.98
C VAL A 143 5.91 1.77 14.39
N ASP A 144 7.00 1.02 14.49
CA ASP A 144 7.67 0.68 15.75
C ASP A 144 7.94 1.96 16.59
N PRO A 145 7.37 2.07 17.80
CA PRO A 145 7.58 3.24 18.66
C PRO A 145 9.06 3.50 18.97
N ILE A 146 9.90 2.46 19.07
CA ILE A 146 11.33 2.61 19.32
C ILE A 146 12.04 3.22 18.13
N ILE A 147 11.75 2.73 16.92
CA ILE A 147 12.38 3.24 15.69
C ILE A 147 11.95 4.70 15.48
N SER A 148 10.67 4.98 15.68
CA SER A 148 10.11 6.33 15.60
C SER A 148 10.79 7.28 16.61
N MET A 149 10.94 6.86 17.87
CA MET A 149 11.60 7.67 18.92
C MET A 149 13.11 7.83 18.71
N ALA A 150 13.82 6.77 18.31
CA ALA A 150 15.25 6.84 18.00
C ALA A 150 15.53 7.81 16.85
N ARG A 151 14.67 7.84 15.84
CA ARG A 151 14.72 8.82 14.74
C ARG A 151 14.40 10.23 15.22
N TYR A 152 13.35 10.41 16.02
CA TYR A 152 13.04 11.71 16.63
C TYR A 152 14.26 12.30 17.36
N VAL A 153 14.90 11.50 18.21
CA VAL A 153 16.12 11.90 18.94
C VAL A 153 17.27 12.23 17.98
N THR A 154 17.38 11.55 16.84
CA THR A 154 18.43 11.80 15.85
C THR A 154 18.20 13.09 15.07
N ILE A 155 16.95 13.39 14.72
CA ILE A 155 16.58 14.63 14.02
C ILE A 155 16.65 15.83 14.97
N CYS A 156 16.16 15.65 16.19
CA CYS A 156 16.24 16.67 17.23
C CYS A 156 17.63 16.80 17.83
N LYS A 157 18.60 15.91 17.55
CA LYS A 157 19.97 16.04 18.07
C LYS A 157 20.59 17.36 17.64
N ASP A 158 20.42 17.78 16.39
CA ASP A 158 20.96 19.06 15.91
C ASP A 158 20.32 20.28 16.61
N GLU A 159 19.04 20.18 16.99
CA GLU A 159 18.34 21.20 17.77
C GLU A 159 18.67 21.11 19.28
N LEU A 160 18.82 19.91 19.84
CA LEU A 160 19.14 19.62 21.25
C LEU A 160 20.60 19.94 21.60
N MET A 161 21.51 19.83 20.63
CA MET A 161 22.91 20.27 20.78
C MET A 161 23.00 21.79 21.00
N SER A 162 21.95 22.55 20.64
CA SER A 162 21.85 23.98 20.97
C SER A 162 21.26 24.27 22.36
N SER A 163 20.57 23.29 22.99
CA SER A 163 19.85 23.46 24.27
C SER A 163 20.54 22.88 25.52
N GLY A 164 21.77 22.36 25.40
CA GLY A 164 22.62 21.96 26.53
C GLY A 164 22.64 20.46 26.89
N GLN A 165 23.70 20.04 27.58
CA GLN A 165 24.09 18.64 27.86
C GLN A 165 23.13 17.82 28.75
N SER A 166 22.16 18.43 29.45
CA SER A 166 21.28 17.72 30.38
C SER A 166 20.27 16.81 29.68
N ASN A 167 19.67 17.26 28.57
CA ASN A 167 18.60 16.54 27.88
C ASN A 167 19.10 15.23 27.22
N LEU A 168 20.39 15.16 26.86
CA LEU A 168 20.99 13.98 26.22
C LEU A 168 21.16 12.80 27.21
N LYS A 169 21.43 13.08 28.49
CA LYS A 169 21.61 12.05 29.51
C LYS A 169 20.29 11.34 29.84
N ASP A 170 19.19 12.07 29.80
CA ASP A 170 17.85 11.51 30.05
C ASP A 170 17.39 10.60 28.90
N ILE A 171 17.78 10.91 27.66
CA ILE A 171 17.50 10.09 26.47
C ILE A 171 18.32 8.79 26.48
N ASP A 172 19.61 8.84 26.80
CA ASP A 172 20.45 7.64 26.91
C ASP A 172 19.97 6.72 28.05
N LEU A 173 19.52 7.30 29.16
CA LEU A 173 18.93 6.56 30.28
C LEU A 173 17.56 5.95 29.89
N PHE A 174 16.78 6.64 29.06
CA PHE A 174 15.50 6.17 28.52
C PHE A 174 15.67 4.92 27.65
N PHE A 175 16.63 4.89 26.71
CA PHE A 175 16.90 3.70 25.90
C PHE A 175 17.50 2.54 26.72
N ARG A 176 18.32 2.82 27.72
CA ARG A 176 18.93 1.79 28.60
C ARG A 176 17.92 1.10 29.52
N ASN A 177 16.88 1.82 29.96
CA ASN A 177 15.86 1.30 30.85
C ASN A 177 14.63 0.74 30.11
N TRP A 178 14.65 0.76 28.78
CA TRP A 178 13.53 0.32 27.95
C TRP A 178 13.36 -1.21 28.01
N SER A 179 12.29 -1.67 28.64
CA SER A 179 11.85 -3.07 28.57
C SER A 179 10.58 -3.16 27.73
N LEU A 180 10.71 -3.69 26.50
CA LEU A 180 9.55 -3.98 25.67
C LEU A 180 8.78 -5.15 26.27
N THR A 181 7.60 -4.88 26.80
CA THR A 181 6.59 -5.92 27.06
C THR A 181 5.45 -5.90 26.05
N PHE A 182 5.37 -4.87 25.21
CA PHE A 182 4.34 -4.78 24.18
C PHE A 182 4.87 -5.26 22.83
N GLN A 183 4.22 -6.32 22.33
CA GLN A 183 4.42 -6.85 21.00
C GLN A 183 3.43 -6.12 20.09
N TYR A 184 3.90 -5.11 19.36
CA TYR A 184 3.09 -4.50 18.29
C TYR A 184 3.03 -5.47 17.11
N THR A 185 1.91 -5.49 16.40
CA THR A 185 1.68 -6.39 15.27
C THR A 185 2.27 -5.81 13.98
N ASN A 186 3.19 -6.56 13.37
CA ASN A 186 3.80 -6.21 12.08
C ASN A 186 2.84 -6.47 10.92
N MET A 187 1.77 -5.67 10.81
CA MET A 187 0.77 -5.87 9.77
C MET A 187 0.16 -4.57 9.28
N PHE A 188 -0.29 -4.58 8.02
CA PHE A 188 -1.18 -3.57 7.50
C PHE A 188 -2.63 -3.82 7.93
N THR A 189 -3.36 -2.74 8.16
CA THR A 189 -4.80 -2.73 8.44
C THR A 189 -5.54 -2.00 7.32
N GLN A 190 -6.63 -2.59 6.84
CA GLN A 190 -7.50 -1.97 5.83
C GLN A 190 -8.28 -0.81 6.47
N ILE A 191 -8.41 0.30 5.75
CA ILE A 191 -9.36 1.35 6.14
C ILE A 191 -10.78 0.77 6.26
N GLY A 192 -11.47 1.13 7.34
CA GLY A 192 -12.81 0.64 7.68
C GLY A 192 -12.83 -0.60 8.57
N CYS A 193 -11.65 -1.15 8.91
CA CYS A 193 -11.49 -2.24 9.86
C CYS A 193 -10.97 -1.70 11.20
N ALA A 194 -11.41 -2.32 12.30
CA ALA A 194 -10.93 -1.99 13.63
C ALA A 194 -9.55 -2.63 13.84
N ALA A 195 -8.62 -1.87 14.40
CA ALA A 195 -7.33 -2.38 14.85
C ALA A 195 -6.92 -1.74 16.18
N ASP A 196 -6.19 -2.50 16.97
CA ASP A 196 -5.65 -2.05 18.23
C ASP A 196 -4.42 -1.19 17.96
N LEU A 197 -4.50 0.10 18.31
CA LEU A 197 -3.44 1.08 18.14
C LEU A 197 -2.92 1.53 19.49
N ILE A 198 -1.60 1.73 19.57
CA ILE A 198 -0.99 2.41 20.71
C ILE A 198 -1.41 3.88 20.64
N ILE A 199 -2.18 4.31 21.63
CA ILE A 199 -2.65 5.69 21.72
C ILE A 199 -1.87 6.51 22.74
N GLY A 200 -1.16 5.86 23.65
CA GLY A 200 -0.37 6.49 24.70
C GLY A 200 0.69 5.56 25.26
N VAL A 201 1.70 6.15 25.90
CA VAL A 201 2.78 5.43 26.59
C VAL A 201 2.93 6.04 27.99
N GLY A 202 2.64 5.25 29.02
CA GLY A 202 2.90 5.56 30.42
C GLY A 202 4.20 4.92 30.91
N ALA A 203 4.68 5.34 32.08
CA ALA A 203 5.84 4.76 32.74
C ALA A 203 5.50 4.36 34.18
N GLU A 204 5.68 3.09 34.52
CA GLU A 204 5.60 2.55 35.88
C GLU A 204 7.01 2.34 36.45
N GLU A 205 7.27 2.79 37.67
CA GLU A 205 8.55 2.53 38.34
C GLU A 205 8.61 1.08 38.84
N LEU A 206 9.57 0.30 38.33
CA LEU A 206 9.78 -1.08 38.74
C LEU A 206 10.67 -1.20 39.99
N THR A 207 11.63 -0.27 40.18
CA THR A 207 12.55 -0.29 41.33
C THR A 207 13.00 1.11 41.75
N PRO A 208 13.41 1.32 43.03
CA PRO A 208 13.96 2.59 43.51
C PRO A 208 15.30 3.00 42.84
N GLN A 209 15.88 2.15 41.99
CA GLN A 209 17.07 2.46 41.18
C GLN A 209 16.73 3.11 39.83
N GLY A 210 15.46 3.40 39.55
CA GLY A 210 15.05 4.20 38.39
C GLY A 210 14.74 3.42 37.10
N LEU A 211 14.63 2.10 37.17
CA LEU A 211 14.12 1.30 36.04
C LEU A 211 12.61 1.56 35.88
N LYS A 212 12.23 2.15 34.74
CA LYS A 212 10.84 2.43 34.39
C LYS A 212 10.37 1.42 33.35
N LYS A 213 9.30 0.70 33.64
CA LYS A 213 8.58 -0.10 32.64
C LYS A 213 7.64 0.83 31.89
N PHE A 214 7.75 0.86 30.57
CA PHE A 214 6.76 1.55 29.77
C PHE A 214 5.52 0.67 29.62
N VAL A 215 4.36 1.23 29.95
CA VAL A 215 3.05 0.60 29.76
C VAL A 215 2.38 1.33 28.61
N TYR A 216 1.97 0.58 27.60
CA TYR A 216 1.28 1.14 26.44
C TYR A 216 -0.21 1.15 26.69
N ASP A 217 -0.85 2.30 26.45
CA ASP A 217 -2.31 2.37 26.36
C ASP A 217 -2.72 2.03 24.93
N VAL A 218 -3.53 0.99 24.81
CA VAL A 218 -3.96 0.42 23.54
C VAL A 218 -5.46 0.53 23.45
N LYS A 219 -5.95 1.19 22.40
CA LYS A 219 -7.38 1.26 22.11
C LYS A 219 -7.65 0.68 20.74
N SER A 220 -8.79 0.01 20.62
CA SER A 220 -9.31 -0.41 19.33
C SER A 220 -9.84 0.81 18.59
N VAL A 221 -9.30 1.09 17.39
CA VAL A 221 -9.64 2.26 16.58
C VAL A 221 -10.02 1.80 15.17
N THR A 222 -11.07 2.41 14.63
CA THR A 222 -11.48 2.29 13.23
C THR A 222 -11.19 3.60 12.52
N ILE A 223 -10.35 3.53 11.49
CA ILE A 223 -10.07 4.66 10.60
C ILE A 223 -10.92 4.48 9.34
N SER A 224 -11.69 5.50 8.96
CA SER A 224 -12.51 5.50 7.74
C SER A 224 -12.23 6.75 6.88
N VAL A 225 -12.51 6.68 5.59
CA VAL A 225 -12.37 7.83 4.67
C VAL A 225 -13.75 8.45 4.48
N ARG A 226 -13.92 9.68 4.95
CA ARG A 226 -15.17 10.43 4.81
C ARG A 226 -15.35 10.99 3.40
N ASN A 227 -14.28 11.59 2.87
CA ASN A 227 -14.20 12.02 1.48
C ASN A 227 -12.72 12.09 1.04
N TYR A 228 -12.51 12.15 -0.27
CA TYR A 228 -11.21 12.43 -0.85
C TYR A 228 -11.37 13.28 -2.10
N ILE A 229 -10.31 14.00 -2.44
CA ILE A 229 -10.19 14.82 -3.63
C ILE A 229 -8.83 14.54 -4.25
N ILE A 230 -8.81 14.27 -5.55
CA ILE A 230 -7.56 14.24 -6.32
C ILE A 230 -7.32 15.67 -6.81
N THR A 231 -6.33 16.36 -6.25
CA THR A 231 -6.06 17.77 -6.55
C THR A 231 -5.34 17.92 -7.88
N ALA A 232 -4.33 17.09 -8.13
CA ALA A 232 -3.54 17.09 -9.35
C ALA A 232 -3.32 15.67 -9.89
N VAL A 233 -3.18 15.60 -11.21
CA VAL A 233 -2.76 14.40 -11.92
C VAL A 233 -1.67 14.81 -12.90
N LEU A 234 -0.49 14.25 -12.74
CA LEU A 234 0.67 14.50 -13.59
C LEU A 234 1.07 13.18 -14.24
N ALA A 235 1.34 13.20 -15.54
CA ALA A 235 1.86 12.04 -16.25
C ALA A 235 3.24 12.40 -16.80
N ASN A 236 4.25 11.62 -16.42
CA ASN A 236 5.60 11.72 -16.96
C ASN A 236 5.85 10.49 -17.85
N ILE A 237 6.28 10.74 -19.08
CA ILE A 237 6.54 9.70 -20.07
C ILE A 237 8.01 9.77 -20.44
N SER A 238 8.68 8.63 -20.30
CA SER A 238 10.06 8.46 -20.74
C SER A 238 10.08 7.84 -22.14
N GLY A 239 11.03 8.26 -22.98
CA GLY A 239 11.20 7.66 -24.29
C GLY A 239 12.54 7.97 -24.96
N TYR A 240 12.74 7.39 -26.15
CA TYR A 240 13.90 7.64 -26.99
C TYR A 240 13.47 8.33 -28.28
N LYS A 241 14.30 9.26 -28.75
CA LYS A 241 14.12 9.90 -30.05
C LYS A 241 14.42 8.91 -31.17
N ALA A 242 13.47 8.70 -32.07
CA ALA A 242 13.68 7.88 -33.27
C ALA A 242 13.99 8.76 -34.47
N SER A 243 14.69 8.20 -35.47
CA SER A 243 14.98 8.94 -36.70
C SER A 243 13.73 9.08 -37.57
N GLU A 244 13.64 10.15 -38.35
CA GLU A 244 12.54 10.38 -39.30
C GLU A 244 12.34 9.21 -40.29
N GLY A 245 13.44 8.56 -40.69
CA GLY A 245 13.40 7.36 -41.54
C GLY A 245 12.70 6.18 -40.87
N CYS A 246 12.89 6.00 -39.55
CA CYS A 246 12.21 4.98 -38.76
C CYS A 246 10.70 5.25 -38.70
N HIS A 247 10.30 6.50 -38.42
CA HIS A 247 8.88 6.89 -38.38
C HIS A 247 8.16 6.61 -39.69
N ASN A 248 8.75 7.02 -40.80
CA ASN A 248 8.17 6.79 -42.12
C ASN A 248 8.02 5.30 -42.43
N HIS A 249 8.94 4.45 -41.93
CA HIS A 249 8.84 3.01 -42.10
C HIS A 249 7.72 2.40 -41.24
N VAL A 250 7.65 2.79 -39.97
CA VAL A 250 6.61 2.32 -39.02
C VAL A 250 5.22 2.75 -39.48
N LEU A 251 5.03 4.01 -39.86
CA LEU A 251 3.76 4.51 -40.39
C LEU A 251 3.36 3.79 -41.68
N LYS A 252 4.30 3.57 -42.61
CA LYS A 252 4.02 2.78 -43.83
C LYS A 252 3.64 1.34 -43.49
N PHE A 253 4.33 0.70 -42.54
CA PHE A 253 4.05 -0.68 -42.14
C PHE A 253 2.62 -0.84 -41.60
N TYR A 254 2.14 0.12 -40.81
CA TYR A 254 0.80 0.09 -40.22
C TYR A 254 -0.30 0.78 -41.05
N SER A 255 0.04 1.51 -42.12
CA SER A 255 -0.92 2.23 -42.98
C SER A 255 -2.04 1.37 -43.59
N GLY A 256 -1.83 0.06 -43.71
CA GLY A 256 -2.81 -0.90 -44.24
C GLY A 256 -3.10 -2.09 -43.33
N ARG A 257 -2.73 -2.02 -42.04
CA ARG A 257 -2.87 -3.14 -41.10
C ARG A 257 -3.54 -2.68 -39.81
N SER A 258 -4.45 -3.49 -39.28
CA SER A 258 -4.97 -3.26 -37.94
C SER A 258 -3.84 -3.39 -36.93
N PHE A 259 -3.72 -2.39 -36.08
CA PHE A 259 -2.80 -2.39 -34.95
C PHE A 259 -3.53 -2.91 -33.71
N VAL A 260 -3.05 -4.01 -33.14
CA VAL A 260 -3.65 -4.64 -31.96
C VAL A 260 -2.62 -4.65 -30.85
N VAL A 261 -2.95 -4.00 -29.73
CA VAL A 261 -2.14 -4.03 -28.52
C VAL A 261 -2.82 -4.96 -27.53
N PRO A 262 -2.18 -6.08 -27.15
CA PRO A 262 -2.71 -6.92 -26.10
C PRO A 262 -2.63 -6.18 -24.76
N ALA A 263 -3.64 -6.40 -23.91
CA ALA A 263 -3.71 -5.82 -22.58
C ALA A 263 -4.16 -6.89 -21.58
N GLN A 264 -3.66 -6.79 -20.35
CA GLN A 264 -4.05 -7.67 -19.26
C GLN A 264 -5.07 -6.98 -18.36
N ARG A 265 -5.96 -7.77 -17.77
CA ARG A 265 -6.90 -7.32 -16.74
C ARG A 265 -7.09 -8.40 -15.69
N ILE A 266 -7.44 -7.97 -14.49
CA ILE A 266 -7.85 -8.87 -13.42
C ILE A 266 -9.37 -8.99 -13.44
N GLU A 267 -9.85 -10.23 -13.36
CA GLU A 267 -11.25 -10.54 -13.11
C GLU A 267 -11.38 -11.28 -11.78
N SER A 268 -12.17 -10.73 -10.87
CA SER A 268 -12.42 -11.31 -9.56
C SER A 268 -13.80 -11.96 -9.54
N TRP A 269 -13.86 -13.21 -9.09
CA TRP A 269 -15.11 -13.94 -8.86
C TRP A 269 -15.19 -14.36 -7.40
N ALA A 270 -16.29 -14.05 -6.74
CA ALA A 270 -16.53 -14.47 -5.36
C ALA A 270 -17.34 -15.78 -5.34
N PHE A 271 -16.96 -16.70 -4.46
CA PHE A 271 -17.80 -17.86 -4.17
C PHE A 271 -19.13 -17.43 -3.52
N PRO A 272 -20.23 -18.14 -3.81
CA PRO A 272 -21.57 -17.72 -3.38
C PRO A 272 -21.81 -17.82 -1.86
N SER A 273 -20.96 -18.55 -1.13
CA SER A 273 -21.14 -18.81 0.30
C SER A 273 -19.83 -18.69 1.06
N CYS A 274 -19.91 -18.18 2.28
CA CYS A 274 -18.81 -18.19 3.25
C CYS A 274 -18.56 -19.62 3.77
N ALA A 275 -17.33 -19.89 4.23
CA ALA A 275 -17.00 -21.15 4.88
C ALA A 275 -17.70 -21.28 6.24
N ALA A 276 -18.26 -22.46 6.51
CA ALA A 276 -18.78 -22.82 7.83
C ALA A 276 -17.68 -23.52 8.67
N LEU A 277 -17.94 -23.77 9.96
CA LEU A 277 -17.03 -24.53 10.83
C LEU A 277 -16.73 -25.94 10.28
N THR A 278 -17.64 -26.53 9.51
CA THR A 278 -17.47 -27.83 8.85
C THR A 278 -16.75 -27.75 7.50
N GLY A 279 -16.28 -26.55 7.11
CA GLY A 279 -15.65 -26.28 5.81
C GLY A 279 -16.60 -25.66 4.78
N LEU A 280 -16.09 -25.51 3.56
CA LEU A 280 -16.80 -24.99 2.39
C LEU A 280 -16.72 -26.02 1.26
N ARG A 281 -17.87 -26.45 0.73
CA ARG A 281 -17.93 -27.25 -0.50
C ARG A 281 -18.90 -26.57 -1.46
N THR A 282 -18.36 -25.96 -2.51
CA THR A 282 -19.14 -25.20 -3.49
C THR A 282 -18.66 -25.53 -4.90
N SER A 283 -19.53 -25.31 -5.88
CA SER A 283 -19.25 -25.44 -7.30
C SER A 283 -19.89 -24.27 -8.04
N GLN A 284 -19.14 -23.64 -8.92
CA GLN A 284 -19.59 -22.50 -9.70
C GLN A 284 -19.10 -22.64 -11.14
N ASN A 285 -19.97 -22.29 -12.09
CA ASN A 285 -19.61 -22.20 -13.49
C ASN A 285 -19.11 -20.78 -13.77
N ILE A 286 -17.81 -20.64 -14.04
CA ILE A 286 -17.17 -19.38 -14.42
C ILE A 286 -16.69 -19.53 -15.86
N LEU A 287 -17.00 -18.55 -16.70
CA LEU A 287 -16.51 -18.50 -18.08
C LEU A 287 -15.10 -17.91 -18.07
N PHE A 288 -14.12 -18.72 -18.47
CA PHE A 288 -12.75 -18.23 -18.68
C PHE A 288 -12.56 -17.78 -20.12
N SER A 289 -11.94 -16.61 -20.32
CA SER A 289 -11.53 -16.11 -21.63
C SER A 289 -10.07 -15.69 -21.55
N LEU A 290 -9.19 -16.40 -22.28
CA LEU A 290 -7.75 -16.09 -22.39
C LEU A 290 -7.06 -15.86 -21.03
N VAL A 291 -7.26 -16.80 -20.10
CA VAL A 291 -6.66 -16.74 -18.76
C VAL A 291 -5.20 -17.17 -18.82
N ILE A 292 -4.31 -16.29 -18.34
CA ILE A 292 -2.87 -16.56 -18.23
C ILE A 292 -2.49 -17.15 -16.86
N ASP A 293 -3.20 -16.75 -15.81
CA ASP A 293 -2.90 -17.14 -14.44
C ASP A 293 -4.16 -17.05 -13.54
N MET A 294 -4.15 -17.75 -12.41
CA MET A 294 -5.22 -17.74 -11.41
C MET A 294 -4.65 -17.65 -9.99
N CYS A 295 -5.20 -16.71 -9.22
CA CYS A 295 -4.86 -16.46 -7.82
C CYS A 295 -6.09 -16.74 -6.95
N LEU A 296 -5.87 -17.30 -5.75
CA LEU A 296 -6.94 -17.67 -4.83
C LEU A 296 -6.77 -16.91 -3.53
N ILE A 297 -7.69 -15.98 -3.28
CA ILE A 297 -7.63 -15.10 -2.13
C ILE A 297 -8.73 -15.48 -1.16
N PHE A 298 -8.35 -15.71 0.10
CA PHE A 298 -9.29 -15.97 1.19
C PHE A 298 -9.30 -14.78 2.12
N SER A 299 -10.40 -14.04 2.09
CA SER A 299 -10.59 -12.95 3.03
C SER A 299 -11.33 -13.42 4.28
N LYS A 300 -10.82 -13.03 5.46
CA LYS A 300 -11.56 -13.15 6.72
C LYS A 300 -12.77 -12.21 6.79
N ASP A 301 -12.73 -11.08 6.10
CA ASP A 301 -13.80 -10.06 6.11
C ASP A 301 -14.08 -9.55 4.67
N PRO A 302 -15.33 -9.50 4.21
CA PRO A 302 -15.65 -9.01 2.86
C PRO A 302 -15.22 -7.56 2.59
N ARG A 303 -14.89 -6.78 3.62
CA ARG A 303 -14.37 -5.41 3.48
C ARG A 303 -12.91 -5.35 3.06
N PHE A 304 -12.13 -6.41 3.27
CA PHE A 304 -10.74 -6.44 2.84
C PHE A 304 -10.65 -6.44 1.32
N THR A 305 -9.92 -5.46 0.80
CA THR A 305 -9.78 -5.21 -0.65
C THR A 305 -8.32 -5.34 -1.09
N THR A 306 -7.38 -4.89 -0.25
CA THR A 306 -5.96 -4.78 -0.57
C THR A 306 -5.10 -5.65 0.35
N CYS A 307 -5.38 -5.65 1.66
CA CYS A 307 -4.67 -6.49 2.63
C CYS A 307 -5.58 -7.59 3.17
N PHE A 308 -5.18 -8.84 3.02
CA PHE A 308 -5.97 -10.01 3.39
C PHE A 308 -5.35 -10.74 4.57
N VAL A 309 -6.13 -10.96 5.61
CA VAL A 309 -5.74 -11.85 6.72
C VAL A 309 -6.12 -13.27 6.34
N ASN A 310 -5.10 -14.12 6.19
CA ASN A 310 -5.28 -15.53 5.88
C ASN A 310 -6.09 -16.23 7.00
N PRO A 311 -7.25 -16.83 6.70
CA PRO A 311 -8.06 -17.53 7.70
C PRO A 311 -7.52 -18.93 8.08
N CYS A 312 -6.36 -19.33 7.55
CA CYS A 312 -5.69 -20.60 7.86
C CYS A 312 -6.52 -21.85 7.52
N TYR A 313 -7.15 -21.88 6.35
CA TYR A 313 -7.89 -23.05 5.88
C TYR A 313 -6.99 -24.28 5.65
N GLN A 314 -7.54 -25.45 5.97
CA GLN A 314 -6.88 -26.75 5.82
C GLN A 314 -7.60 -27.60 4.78
N ASN A 315 -6.86 -28.54 4.17
CA ASN A 315 -7.39 -29.51 3.21
C ASN A 315 -8.14 -28.87 2.03
N MET A 316 -7.64 -27.75 1.53
CA MET A 316 -8.20 -27.08 0.37
C MET A 316 -7.91 -27.88 -0.89
N GLN A 317 -8.95 -28.17 -1.66
CA GLN A 317 -8.84 -28.81 -2.95
C GLN A 317 -9.77 -28.11 -3.94
N ILE A 318 -9.21 -27.71 -5.08
CA ILE A 318 -9.96 -27.05 -6.15
C ILE A 318 -9.84 -27.92 -7.39
N THR A 319 -10.98 -28.17 -8.02
CA THR A 319 -11.06 -28.95 -9.25
C THR A 319 -11.65 -28.07 -10.34
N ILE A 320 -10.89 -27.88 -11.42
CA ILE A 320 -11.28 -27.11 -12.59
C ILE A 320 -11.41 -28.10 -13.76
N LEU A 321 -12.59 -28.17 -14.38
CA LEU A 321 -12.86 -29.03 -15.55
C LEU A 321 -12.37 -30.49 -15.36
N SER A 322 -12.65 -31.06 -14.19
CA SER A 322 -12.25 -32.43 -13.78
C SER A 322 -10.75 -32.66 -13.58
N ARG A 323 -9.94 -31.60 -13.53
CA ARG A 323 -8.54 -31.66 -13.09
C ARG A 323 -8.38 -30.93 -11.78
N ASN A 324 -7.62 -31.51 -10.86
CA ASN A 324 -7.29 -30.81 -9.63
C ASN A 324 -6.26 -29.73 -9.93
N PHE A 325 -6.44 -28.56 -9.33
CA PHE A 325 -5.52 -27.43 -9.44
C PHE A 325 -4.17 -27.76 -8.77
N SER A 326 -4.21 -28.49 -7.65
CA SER A 326 -3.06 -29.12 -7.01
C SER A 326 -3.30 -30.63 -6.89
N ASP A 327 -2.24 -31.42 -7.08
CA ASP A 327 -2.31 -32.89 -6.97
C ASP A 327 -2.73 -33.34 -5.57
N PHE A 328 -2.31 -32.60 -4.54
CA PHE A 328 -2.63 -32.86 -3.14
C PHE A 328 -3.43 -31.70 -2.53
N PRO A 329 -4.30 -31.98 -1.53
CA PRO A 329 -4.95 -30.93 -0.75
C PRO A 329 -3.89 -30.01 -0.13
N MET A 330 -4.09 -28.70 -0.25
CA MET A 330 -3.17 -27.67 0.25
C MET A 330 -3.74 -27.03 1.51
N ASN A 331 -2.88 -26.58 2.41
CA ASN A 331 -3.27 -25.71 3.52
C ASN A 331 -2.83 -24.28 3.19
N THR A 332 -3.62 -23.27 3.57
CA THR A 332 -3.32 -21.87 3.23
C THR A 332 -2.13 -21.31 4.02
N PHE A 333 -1.72 -21.95 5.11
CA PHE A 333 -0.54 -21.54 5.90
C PHE A 333 0.74 -22.29 5.50
N ASN A 334 0.67 -23.21 4.53
CA ASN A 334 1.88 -23.89 4.06
C ASN A 334 2.61 -23.04 3.03
N GLU A 335 3.95 -23.14 3.01
CA GLU A 335 4.83 -22.50 2.02
C GLU A 335 4.38 -22.71 0.57
N GLN A 336 3.87 -23.92 0.25
CA GLN A 336 3.38 -24.25 -1.08
C GLN A 336 2.25 -23.29 -1.53
N PHE A 337 1.35 -22.90 -0.64
CA PHE A 337 0.27 -21.97 -0.96
C PHE A 337 0.82 -20.57 -1.23
N PHE A 338 1.69 -20.05 -0.36
CA PHE A 338 2.30 -18.73 -0.55
C PHE A 338 3.13 -18.65 -1.83
N THR A 339 3.92 -19.68 -2.13
CA THR A 339 4.68 -19.77 -3.38
C THR A 339 3.76 -19.71 -4.60
N THR A 340 2.64 -20.45 -4.58
CA THR A 340 1.66 -20.41 -5.68
C THR A 340 1.02 -19.01 -5.83
N GLN A 341 0.67 -18.34 -4.72
CA GLN A 341 0.12 -16.97 -4.80
C GLN A 341 1.15 -15.97 -5.35
N LEU A 342 2.42 -16.09 -4.95
CA LEU A 342 3.50 -15.23 -5.43
C LEU A 342 3.78 -15.44 -6.92
N GLN A 343 3.81 -16.69 -7.37
CA GLN A 343 3.94 -17.03 -8.79
C GLN A 343 2.77 -16.50 -9.61
N ALA A 344 1.54 -16.61 -9.08
CA ALA A 344 0.34 -16.10 -9.75
C ALA A 344 0.34 -14.57 -9.92
N ASN A 345 1.06 -13.86 -9.05
CA ASN A 345 1.18 -12.40 -9.11
C ASN A 345 2.25 -11.90 -10.08
N ASN A 346 3.18 -12.77 -10.56
CA ASN A 346 4.21 -12.53 -11.59
C ASN A 346 4.51 -11.05 -11.93
N ILE A 347 4.92 -10.26 -10.93
CA ILE A 347 5.52 -8.94 -11.14
C ILE A 347 7.01 -9.20 -11.31
N ASN A 348 7.40 -9.58 -12.53
CA ASN A 348 8.76 -9.65 -13.05
C ASN A 348 9.89 -9.63 -12.01
N ASN A 349 10.23 -10.77 -11.41
CA ASN A 349 11.60 -11.17 -10.98
C ASN A 349 11.57 -12.44 -10.13
N ILE A 350 12.75 -13.06 -9.98
CA ILE A 350 13.04 -14.13 -9.03
C ILE A 350 12.45 -13.75 -7.67
N VAL A 351 11.54 -14.57 -7.13
CA VAL A 351 11.02 -14.40 -5.77
C VAL A 351 12.20 -14.60 -4.81
N VAL A 352 12.75 -13.49 -4.32
CA VAL A 352 13.67 -13.50 -3.18
C VAL A 352 12.79 -13.47 -1.94
N ALA A 353 12.92 -14.48 -1.08
CA ALA A 353 12.29 -14.45 0.23
C ALA A 353 12.77 -13.21 0.99
N THR A 354 11.86 -12.30 1.28
CA THR A 354 12.09 -11.18 2.20
C THR A 354 11.87 -11.65 3.64
N ASP A 355 12.39 -10.93 4.64
CA ASP A 355 12.12 -11.28 6.04
C ASP A 355 10.58 -11.24 6.30
N GLU A 356 9.85 -10.32 5.65
CA GLU A 356 8.38 -10.28 5.64
C GLU A 356 7.72 -11.55 5.08
N TYR A 357 8.32 -12.21 4.08
CA TYR A 357 7.84 -13.50 3.57
C TYR A 357 8.08 -14.61 4.60
N GLU A 358 9.26 -14.65 5.23
CA GLU A 358 9.58 -15.64 6.26
C GLU A 358 8.69 -15.48 7.51
N ASP A 359 8.42 -14.25 7.94
CA ASP A 359 7.53 -13.92 9.05
C ASP A 359 6.04 -14.26 8.75
N SER A 360 5.70 -14.43 7.47
CA SER A 360 4.34 -14.76 7.03
C SER A 360 4.05 -16.28 7.00
N LEU A 361 5.08 -17.13 7.10
CA LEU A 361 5.00 -18.59 7.16
C LEU A 361 4.75 -19.08 8.59
#